data_AF-A0A2E2ADZ5-F1
#
_entry.id   AF-A0A2E2ADZ5-F1
#
_cell.length_a   1.000
_cell.length_b   1.000
_cell.length_c   1.000
_cell.angle_alpha   90.00
_cell.angle_beta   90.00
_cell.angle_gamma   90.00
#
_symmetry.space_group_name_H-M   'P 1'
#
loop_
_entity.id
_entity.type
_entity.pdbx_description
1 polymer ?
#
loop_
_entity_poly.entity_id
_entity_poly.type
_entity_poly.pdbx_seq_one_letter_code
_entity_poly.pdbx_strand_id
1 'polypeptide(L)'
;MEYDDETPETVKARLEVLRKGIISEENSVNYYQTLIDKTPEDSDASIGMRRMYYDLMMEEKLHVKRFHELILKWENRYKTF
;
A
#
# COMPACT_ATOMS: atom_id res chain seq x y z
N MET A 1 -22.29 -16.52 -20.19
CA MET A 1 -21.29 -15.85 -19.34
C MET A 1 -20.39 -16.96 -18.86
N GLU A 2 -19.12 -16.97 -19.26
CA GLU A 2 -18.13 -17.83 -18.60
C GLU A 2 -18.18 -17.49 -17.12
N TYR A 3 -18.51 -18.49 -16.30
CA TYR A 3 -18.29 -18.38 -14.87
C TYR A 3 -16.78 -18.23 -14.74
N ASP A 4 -16.32 -17.06 -14.27
CA ASP A 4 -14.95 -16.86 -13.80
C ASP A 4 -14.85 -17.69 -12.51
N ASP A 5 -14.81 -19.01 -12.68
CA ASP A 5 -14.83 -19.96 -11.59
C ASP A 5 -13.57 -19.70 -10.78
N GLU A 6 -13.79 -19.18 -9.59
CA GLU A 6 -12.72 -18.83 -8.69
C GLU A 6 -12.02 -20.12 -8.26
N THR A 7 -10.87 -20.42 -8.87
CA THR A 7 -10.03 -21.58 -8.54
C THR A 7 -8.92 -21.20 -7.57
N PRO A 8 -8.28 -22.18 -6.90
CA PRO A 8 -7.09 -21.94 -6.07
C PRO A 8 -5.99 -21.15 -6.80
N GLU A 9 -5.75 -21.45 -8.08
CA GLU A 9 -4.75 -20.79 -8.93
C GLU A 9 -5.07 -19.31 -9.15
N THR A 10 -6.34 -18.99 -9.42
CA THR A 10 -6.77 -17.59 -9.58
C THR A 10 -6.60 -16.78 -8.30
N VAL A 11 -6.88 -17.38 -7.13
CA VAL A 11 -6.68 -16.74 -5.82
C VAL A 11 -5.18 -16.57 -5.51
N LYS A 12 -4.36 -17.56 -5.82
CA LYS A 12 -2.90 -17.48 -5.66
C LYS A 12 -2.31 -16.35 -6.51
N ALA A 13 -2.73 -16.22 -7.77
CA ALA A 13 -2.28 -15.13 -8.65
C ALA A 13 -2.65 -13.75 -8.08
N ARG A 14 -3.87 -13.58 -7.55
CA ARG A 14 -4.28 -12.33 -6.87
C ARG A 14 -3.41 -12.04 -5.64
N LEU A 15 -3.12 -13.05 -4.82
CA LEU A 15 -2.23 -12.91 -3.66
C LEU A 15 -0.81 -12.50 -4.06
N GLU A 16 -0.27 -13.04 -5.15
CA GLU A 16 1.05 -12.64 -5.66
C GLU A 16 1.10 -11.17 -6.09
N VAL A 17 0.05 -10.69 -6.76
CA VAL A 17 -0.08 -9.26 -7.11
C VAL A 17 -0.15 -8.40 -5.84
N LEU A 18 -1.01 -8.78 -4.88
CA LEU A 18 -1.17 -8.03 -3.64
C LEU A 18 0.12 -7.96 -2.81
N ARG A 19 0.89 -9.05 -2.76
CA ARG A 19 2.19 -9.11 -2.06
C ARG A 19 3.25 -8.21 -2.69
N LYS A 20 3.23 -8.03 -4.02
CA LYS A 20 4.12 -7.06 -4.68
C LYS A 20 3.63 -5.63 -4.47
N GLY A 21 2.32 -5.41 -4.53
CA GLY A 21 1.71 -4.10 -4.33
C GLY A 21 1.99 -3.55 -2.93
N ILE A 22 1.81 -4.35 -1.88
CA ILE A 22 2.07 -3.90 -0.50
C ILE A 22 3.52 -3.44 -0.28
N ILE A 23 4.50 -4.15 -0.86
CA ILE A 23 5.91 -3.75 -0.81
C ILE A 23 6.11 -2.39 -1.49
N SER A 24 5.42 -2.14 -2.60
CA SER A 24 5.46 -0.84 -3.27
C SER A 24 4.92 0.27 -2.38
N GLU A 25 3.79 0.05 -1.70
CA GLU A 25 3.20 1.06 -0.80
C GLU A 25 4.07 1.32 0.43
N GLU A 26 4.64 0.27 1.03
CA GLU A 26 5.61 0.40 2.13
C GLU A 26 6.85 1.21 1.71
N ASN A 27 7.33 0.99 0.48
CA ASN A 27 8.42 1.78 -0.07
C ASN A 27 8.03 3.26 -0.25
N SER A 28 6.81 3.55 -0.71
CA SER A 28 6.29 4.92 -0.84
C SER A 28 6.19 5.62 0.51
N VAL A 29 5.72 4.93 1.56
CA VAL A 29 5.73 5.45 2.94
C VAL A 29 7.14 5.85 3.37
N ASN A 30 8.12 4.96 3.18
CA ASN A 30 9.52 5.22 3.54
C ASN A 30 10.14 6.35 2.71
N TYR A 31 9.75 6.46 1.44
CA TYR A 31 10.19 7.53 0.55
C TYR A 31 9.72 8.90 1.07
N TYR A 32 8.42 9.06 1.36
CA TYR A 32 7.91 10.31 1.89
C TYR A 32 8.47 10.63 3.29
N GLN A 33 8.64 9.64 4.15
CA GLN A 33 9.34 9.82 5.43
C GLN A 33 10.76 10.39 5.21
N THR A 34 11.51 9.84 4.25
CA THR A 34 12.85 10.33 3.92
C THR A 34 12.82 11.77 3.39
N LEU A 35 11.81 12.14 2.60
CA LEU A 35 11.65 13.51 2.12
C LEU A 35 11.31 14.48 3.26
N ILE A 36 10.45 14.08 4.20
CA ILE A 36 10.20 14.84 5.43
C ILE A 36 11.53 15.03 6.16
N ASP A 37 12.24 13.96 6.51
CA ASP A 37 13.48 14.04 7.30
C ASP A 37 14.57 14.92 6.67
N LYS A 38 14.62 14.98 5.33
CA LYS A 38 15.58 15.81 4.58
C LYS A 38 15.12 17.25 4.32
N THR A 39 13.84 17.55 4.46
CA THR A 39 13.31 18.89 4.22
C THR A 39 13.41 19.72 5.51
N PRO A 40 14.11 20.86 5.51
CA PRO A 40 14.26 21.71 6.70
C PRO A 40 12.94 22.39 7.10
N GLU A 41 12.87 22.94 8.31
CA GLU A 41 11.73 23.72 8.83
C GLU A 41 12.06 25.22 9.01
N ASP A 42 13.02 25.72 8.24
CA ASP A 42 13.57 27.08 8.36
C ASP A 42 12.81 28.14 7.56
N SER A 43 11.83 27.75 6.75
CA SER A 43 11.00 28.66 5.96
C SER A 43 9.54 28.20 5.88
N ASP A 44 8.62 29.14 5.68
CA ASP A 44 7.20 28.82 5.45
C ASP A 44 7.01 27.87 4.26
N ALA A 45 7.83 28.02 3.22
CA ALA A 45 7.82 27.15 2.06
C ALA A 45 8.21 25.71 2.44
N SER A 46 9.28 25.53 3.20
CA SER A 46 9.76 24.19 3.59
C SER A 46 8.82 23.52 4.60
N ILE A 47 8.22 24.29 5.51
CA ILE A 47 7.13 23.83 6.39
C ILE A 47 5.92 23.36 5.56
N GLY A 48 5.52 24.13 4.55
CA GLY A 48 4.44 23.76 3.63
C GLY A 48 4.73 22.46 2.86
N MET A 49 5.96 22.30 2.36
CA MET A 49 6.40 21.08 1.68
C MET A 49 6.35 19.85 2.61
N ARG A 50 6.84 19.97 3.85
CA ARG A 50 6.80 18.87 4.83
C ARG A 50 5.37 18.43 5.14
N ARG A 51 4.44 19.37 5.26
CA ARG A 51 3.00 19.05 5.44
C ARG A 51 2.47 18.24 4.25
N MET A 52 2.79 18.65 3.03
CA MET A 52 2.38 17.91 1.84
C MET A 52 2.98 16.49 1.80
N TYR A 53 4.28 16.32 2.09
CA TYR A 53 4.88 14.99 2.17
C TYR A 53 4.27 14.13 3.27
N TYR A 54 3.91 14.73 4.40
CA TYR A 54 3.22 14.03 5.47
C TYR A 54 1.83 13.55 5.04
N ASP A 55 1.04 14.41 4.39
CA ASP A 55 -0.29 14.04 3.91
C ASP A 55 -0.22 12.87 2.91
N LEU A 56 0.71 12.95 1.94
CA LEU A 56 0.96 11.86 0.99
C LEU A 56 1.40 10.56 1.69
N MET A 57 2.31 10.63 2.67
CA MET A 57 2.71 9.47 3.45
C MET A 57 1.52 8.83 4.18
N MET A 58 0.59 9.64 4.69
CA MET A 58 -0.60 9.15 5.36
C MET A 58 -1.56 8.45 4.39
N GLU A 59 -1.70 8.93 3.16
CA GLU A 59 -2.44 8.24 2.10
C GLU A 59 -1.81 6.86 1.80
N GLU A 60 -0.49 6.78 1.65
CA GLU A 60 0.17 5.49 1.40
C GLU A 60 0.01 4.51 2.58
N LYS A 61 -0.02 5.00 3.83
CA LYS A 61 -0.35 4.15 5.00
C LYS A 61 -1.77 3.60 4.94
N LEU A 62 -2.73 4.36 4.39
CA LEU A 62 -4.09 3.85 4.14
C LEU A 62 -4.09 2.79 3.04
N HIS A 63 -3.29 2.96 1.98
CA HIS A 63 -3.10 1.93 0.95
C HIS A 63 -2.51 0.65 1.56
N VAL A 64 -1.45 0.73 2.36
CA VAL A 64 -0.87 -0.44 3.06
C VAL A 64 -1.91 -1.17 3.89
N LYS A 65 -2.70 -0.44 4.68
CA LYS A 65 -3.80 -1.03 5.46
C LYS A 65 -4.79 -1.76 4.55
N ARG A 66 -5.17 -1.15 3.42
CA ARG A 66 -6.09 -1.77 2.46
C ARG A 66 -5.52 -3.03 1.83
N PHE A 67 -4.23 -3.04 1.50
CA PHE A 67 -3.54 -4.24 1.01
C PHE A 67 -3.57 -5.35 2.05
N HIS A 68 -3.29 -5.07 3.33
CA HIS A 68 -3.39 -6.07 4.39
C HIS A 68 -4.80 -6.67 4.49
N GLU A 69 -5.86 -5.84 4.45
CA GLU A 69 -7.24 -6.32 4.46
C GLU A 69 -7.55 -7.24 3.27
N LEU A 70 -7.08 -6.88 2.07
CA LEU A 70 -7.27 -7.68 0.86
C LEU A 70 -6.48 -8.99 0.92
N ILE A 71 -5.22 -8.95 1.35
CA ILE A 71 -4.39 -10.15 1.52
C ILE A 71 -5.08 -11.10 2.49
N LEU A 72 -5.52 -10.62 3.66
CA LEU A 72 -6.20 -11.45 4.64
C LEU A 72 -7.50 -12.06 4.08
N LYS A 73 -8.31 -11.27 3.36
CA LYS A 73 -9.52 -11.75 2.69
C LYS A 73 -9.19 -12.91 1.74
N TRP A 74 -8.18 -12.74 0.89
CA TRP A 74 -7.84 -13.72 -0.14
C TRP A 74 -7.10 -14.94 0.42
N GLU A 75 -6.30 -14.79 1.46
CA GLU A 75 -5.71 -15.91 2.20
C GLU A 75 -6.78 -16.75 2.90
N ASN A 76 -7.81 -16.10 3.47
CA ASN A 76 -8.94 -16.81 4.05
C ASN A 76 -9.75 -17.53 2.97
N ARG A 77 -9.99 -16.89 1.82
CA ARG A 77 -10.64 -17.55 0.69
C ARG A 77 -9.85 -18.77 0.21
N TYR A 78 -8.54 -18.67 0.09
CA TYR A 78 -7.68 -19.78 -0.33
C TYR A 78 -7.80 -21.01 0.58
N LYS A 79 -7.97 -20.81 1.89
CA LYS A 79 -8.16 -21.91 2.87
C LYS A 79 -9.52 -22.61 2.78
N THR A 80 -10.47 -22.08 2.02
CA THR A 80 -11.82 -22.67 1.88
C THR A 80 -11.95 -23.61 0.67
N PHE A 81 -10.87 -23.77 -0.12
CA PHE A 81 -10.74 -24.83 -1.09
C PHE A 81 -10.16 -26.08 -0.43
#